data_AF-A0ABD0QU14-F1
#
_entry.id   AF-A0ABD0QU14-F1
#
_cell.length_a   1.000
_cell.length_b   1.000
_cell.length_c   1.000
_cell.angle_alpha   90.00
_cell.angle_beta   90.00
_cell.angle_gamma   90.00
#
_symmetry.space_group_name_H-M   'P 1'
#
loop_
_entity.id
_entity.type
_entity.pdbx_description
1 polymer ?
#
loop_
_entity_poly.entity_id
_entity_poly.type
_entity_poly.pdbx_seq_one_letter_code
_entity_poly.pdbx_strand_id
1 'polypeptide(L)' 'MYAFAALDNQHLQLLWDWSQHNLNISAGKLYFRLNPKLCMSEIRKMWEKTGIKEKFLEGDFRNNGD' A
#
# COMPACT_ATOMS: atom_id res chain seq x y z
N MET A 1 -4.91 -8.30 -11.45
CA MET A 1 -5.64 -7.02 -11.44
C MET A 1 -5.33 -6.30 -10.14
N TYR A 2 -5.00 -5.01 -10.20
CA TYR A 2 -4.73 -4.21 -9.02
C TYR A 2 -6.02 -3.50 -8.60
N ALA A 3 -6.33 -3.54 -7.30
CA ALA A 3 -7.50 -2.86 -6.73
C ALA A 3 -7.15 -1.46 -6.23
N PHE A 4 -5.89 -1.26 -5.85
CA PHE A 4 -5.37 0.02 -5.41
C PHE A 4 -3.95 0.20 -5.97
N ALA A 5 -3.67 1.38 -6.51
CA ALA A 5 -2.37 1.72 -7.06
C ALA A 5 -1.98 3.15 -6.66
N ALA A 6 -0.73 3.32 -6.21
CA ALA A 6 -0.12 4.63 -6.02
C ALA A 6 1.27 4.63 -6.67
N LEU A 7 1.42 5.47 -7.69
CA LEU A 7 2.63 5.59 -8.49
C LEU A 7 3.14 7.02 -8.44
N ASP A 8 4.43 7.19 -8.16
CA ASP A 8 5.15 8.46 -8.30
C ASP A 8 4.63 9.62 -7.43
N ASN A 9 4.27 9.34 -6.17
CA ASN A 9 3.84 10.36 -5.22
C ASN A 9 5.01 10.83 -4.35
N GLN A 10 5.67 11.90 -4.79
CA GLN A 10 6.90 12.44 -4.20
C GLN A 10 6.78 12.94 -2.74
N HIS A 11 5.55 13.14 -2.25
CA HIS A 11 5.29 13.69 -0.92
C HIS A 11 4.42 12.80 -0.04
N LEU A 12 3.94 11.67 -0.58
CA LEU A 12 3.10 10.72 0.16
C LEU A 12 3.92 10.04 1.25
N GLN A 13 3.49 10.19 2.51
CA GLN A 13 4.19 9.68 3.69
C GLN A 13 3.37 8.67 4.48
N LEU A 14 2.06 8.93 4.60
CA LEU A 14 1.10 8.15 5.37
C LEU A 14 -0.07 7.79 4.48
N LEU A 15 -0.72 6.65 4.78
CA LEU A 15 -1.86 6.19 4.00
C LEU A 15 -3.18 6.42 4.75
N TRP A 16 -3.38 5.78 5.90
CA TRP A 16 -4.58 5.92 6.72
C TRP A 16 -4.25 5.92 8.21
N ASP A 17 -5.04 6.67 8.97
CA ASP A 17 -5.16 6.43 10.40
C ASP A 17 -6.13 5.26 10.64
N TRP A 18 -5.57 4.08 10.83
CA TRP A 18 -6.31 2.83 11.07
C TRP A 18 -7.05 2.76 12.41
N SER A 19 -6.86 3.74 13.31
CA SER A 19 -7.69 3.85 14.51
C SER A 19 -9.07 4.43 14.22
N GLN A 20 -9.19 5.17 13.11
CA GLN A 20 -10.41 5.87 12.69
C GLN A 20 -11.03 5.30 11.41
N HIS A 21 -10.27 4.50 10.65
CA HIS A 21 -10.68 4.00 9.34
C HIS A 21 -10.78 2.48 9.29
N ASN A 22 -11.83 2.01 8.63
CA ASN A 22 -12.01 0.61 8.25
C ASN A 22 -12.19 0.55 6.72
N LEU A 23 -11.32 -0.22 6.06
CA LEU A 23 -11.33 -0.41 4.61
C LEU A 23 -11.18 -1.90 4.34
N ASN A 24 -11.97 -2.45 3.42
CA ASN A 24 -11.88 -3.84 2.98
C ASN A 24 -11.70 -3.88 1.46
N ILE A 25 -10.72 -4.65 0.98
CA ILE A 25 -10.48 -4.88 -0.45
C ILE A 25 -10.80 -6.34 -0.74
N SER A 26 -11.96 -6.58 -1.35
CA SER A 26 -12.53 -7.93 -1.52
C SER A 26 -11.82 -8.79 -2.56
N ALA A 27 -11.19 -8.17 -3.56
CA ALA A 27 -10.42 -8.84 -4.61
C ALA A 27 -9.39 -7.88 -5.21
N GLY A 28 -8.26 -8.43 -5.65
CA GLY A 28 -7.20 -7.67 -6.30
C GLY A 28 -6.01 -7.37 -5.39
N LYS A 29 -4.95 -6.81 -5.98
CA LYS A 29 -3.67 -6.55 -5.31
C LYS A 29 -3.43 -5.07 -5.08
N LEU A 30 -2.49 -4.77 -4.17
CA LEU A 30 -1.89 -3.46 -4.03
C LEU A 30 -0.74 -3.28 -5.03
N TYR A 31 -0.52 -2.04 -5.45
CA TYR A 31 0.63 -1.63 -6.27
C TYR A 31 1.16 -0.29 -5.78
N PHE A 32 2.40 -0.24 -5.31
CA PHE A 32 3.04 1.00 -4.88
C PHE A 32 4.42 1.10 -5.49
N ARG A 33 4.69 2.12 -6.29
CA ARG A 33 6.04 2.36 -6.79
C ARG A 33 6.38 3.84 -6.81
N LEU A 34 7.67 4.14 -6.66
CA LEU A 34 8.20 5.50 -6.77
C LEU A 34 7.56 6.46 -5.75
N ASN A 35 7.29 6.00 -4.53
CA ASN A 35 6.80 6.86 -3.45
C ASN A 35 7.92 7.00 -2.40
N PRO A 36 8.93 7.86 -2.64
CA PRO A 36 10.17 7.87 -1.85
C PRO A 36 9.93 8.17 -0.37
N LYS A 37 8.89 8.92 -0.02
CA LYS A 37 8.59 9.25 1.38
C LYS A 37 7.63 8.27 2.07
N LEU A 38 7.12 7.26 1.37
CA LEU A 38 6.16 6.31 1.90
C LEU A 38 6.89 5.07 2.42
N CYS A 39 6.91 4.87 3.74
CA CYS A 39 7.58 3.73 4.32
C CYS A 39 6.90 2.41 3.95
N MET A 40 7.69 1.35 3.73
CA MET A 40 7.20 0.00 3.48
C MET A 40 6.34 -0.56 4.62
N SER A 41 6.55 -0.12 5.87
CA SER A 41 5.71 -0.51 7.00
C SER A 41 4.26 -0.02 6.86
N GLU A 42 4.04 1.18 6.31
CA GLU A 42 2.70 1.73 6.06
C GLU A 42 1.97 0.92 4.99
N ILE A 43 2.67 0.51 3.93
CA ILE A 43 2.11 -0.33 2.86
C ILE A 43 1.75 -1.73 3.40
N ARG A 44 2.62 -2.33 4.23
CA ARG A 44 2.34 -3.64 4.87
C ARG A 44 1.13 -3.55 5.80
N LYS A 45 1.04 -2.48 6.58
CA LYS A 45 -0.10 -2.22 7.47
C LYS A 45 -1.40 -2.10 6.69
N MET A 46 -1.39 -1.42 5.54
CA MET A 46 -2.55 -1.40 4.64
C MET A 46 -2.93 -2.79 4.17
N TRP A 47 -1.97 -3.59 3.71
CA TRP A 47 -2.23 -4.95 3.24
C TRP A 47 -2.88 -5.82 4.32
N GLU A 48 -2.38 -5.76 5.56
CA GLU A 48 -2.95 -6.47 6.71
C GLU A 48 -4.36 -5.97 7.07
N LYS A 49 -4.56 -4.65 7.10
CA LYS A 49 -5.83 -4.04 7.54
C LYS A 49 -6.95 -4.18 6.52
N THR A 50 -6.61 -4.27 5.23
CA THR A 50 -7.60 -4.33 4.15
C THR A 50 -8.10 -5.74 3.83
N GLY A 51 -7.56 -6.77 4.47
CA GLY A 51 -8.03 -8.16 4.31
C GLY A 51 -7.72 -8.77 2.94
N ILE A 52 -6.75 -8.21 2.20
CA ILE A 52 -6.33 -8.71 0.89
C ILE A 52 -5.81 -10.14 1.03
N LYS A 53 -6.30 -11.05 0.19
CA LYS A 53 -5.94 -12.48 0.21
C LYS A 53 -4.74 -12.78 -0.68
N GLU A 54 -4.48 -11.91 -1.64
CA GLU A 54 -3.39 -12.00 -2.58
C GLU A 54 -2.05 -11.75 -1.88
N LYS A 55 -1.03 -12.51 -2.30
CA LYS A 55 0.32 -12.42 -1.72
C LYS A 55 0.90 -11.01 -1.86
N PHE A 56 1.58 -10.56 -0.81
CA PHE A 56 2.42 -9.37 -0.82
C PHE A 56 3.71 -9.65 -1.60
N LEU A 57 3.70 -9.36 -2.91
CA LEU A 57 4.85 -9.60 -3.78
C LEU A 57 5.73 -8.35 -3.83
N GLU A 58 6.99 -8.45 -3.40
CA GLU A 58 7.92 -7.29 -3.37
C GLU A 58 8.09 -6.59 -4.73
N GLY A 59 7.90 -7.32 -5.84
CA GLY A 59 7.89 -6.75 -7.18
C GLY A 59 6.83 -5.66 -7.40
N ASP A 60 5.73 -5.69 -6.65
CA ASP A 60 4.66 -4.69 -6.72
C ASP A 60 4.95 -3.43 -5.86
N PHE A 61 6.04 -3.42 -5.08
CA PHE A 61 6.33 -2.42 -4.03
C PHE A 61 7.72 -1.76 -4.14
N ARG A 62 8.26 -1.58 -5.35
CA ARG A 62 9.64 -1.10 -5.56
C ARG A 62 9.78 0.42 -5.37
N ASN A 63 10.92 0.86 -4.83
CA ASN A 63 11.31 2.28 -4.68
C ASN A 63 10.29 3.07 -3.82
N ASN A 64 10.04 2.58 -2.60
CA ASN A 64 9.23 3.29 -1.60
C ASN A 64 10.03 3.42 -0.31
N GLY A 65 10.01 4.59 0.32
CA GLY A 65 10.60 4.82 1.63
C GLY A 65 12.12 4.94 1.64
N ASP A 66 12.69 5.66 0.67
CA ASP A 66 14.13 6.01 0.60
C ASP A 66 14.59 6.78 1.85
#